data_AF-A0AA49JK82-F1
#
_entry.id   AF-A0AA49JK82-F1
#
_cell.length_a   1.000
_cell.length_b   1.000
_cell.length_c   1.000
_cell.angle_alpha   90.00
_cell.angle_beta   90.00
_cell.angle_gamma   90.00
#
_symmetry.space_group_name_H-M   'P 1'
#
loop_
_entity.id
_entity.type
_entity.pdbx_description
1 polymer ?
#
loop_
_entity_poly.entity_id
_entity_poly.type
_entity_poly.pdbx_seq_one_letter_code
_entity_poly.pdbx_strand_id
1 'polypeptide(L)'
;MKRKLCLSVIALLIVWQVEAQIATPQPSPLGEVSQTVGLTEVTITYSRPGAKGRKIFGGLEAYDKLWRTGANMATKFTVSDEVTVEGNTLPEGEYALFTIPGKKEWTVIFNKEVNQSGVNNYDESQDAARFTVPVQKTGMPFETLTFMFSDLSSNGADVHLVWENTMITFRVEDPNVDQKVMAQIDEQMGDAGDDPNLYFAAANYFYTADKDINQAQEWIDKAVSLDDSRYWVMHLQAKIHEKNGKYESALAAAKKSKELAQENGNDAYVKMNDELITAINKEM
;
A
#
# COMPACT_ATOMS: atom_id res chain seq x y z
N MET A 1 -38.70 -24.98 -74.76
CA MET A 1 -37.88 -23.74 -74.72
C MET A 1 -38.21 -22.95 -73.46
N LYS A 2 -37.19 -22.68 -72.62
CA LYS A 2 -36.99 -21.51 -71.72
C LYS A 2 -38.10 -21.06 -70.74
N ARG A 3 -37.81 -21.29 -69.44
CA ARG A 3 -37.74 -20.35 -68.28
C ARG A 3 -38.93 -19.39 -68.03
N LYS A 4 -39.45 -19.21 -66.80
CA LYS A 4 -38.89 -18.45 -65.65
C LYS A 4 -39.82 -18.67 -64.42
N LEU A 5 -39.35 -19.06 -63.23
CA LEU A 5 -38.68 -18.30 -62.16
C LEU A 5 -39.66 -17.92 -61.03
N CYS A 6 -39.82 -18.80 -60.02
CA CYS A 6 -40.37 -18.45 -58.71
C CYS A 6 -39.22 -18.17 -57.74
N LEU A 7 -39.12 -16.93 -57.24
CA LEU A 7 -38.32 -16.60 -56.07
C LEU A 7 -39.22 -16.64 -54.85
N SER A 8 -38.95 -17.57 -53.93
CA SER A 8 -39.52 -17.57 -52.58
C SER A 8 -38.35 -17.58 -51.61
N VAL A 9 -38.17 -16.46 -50.91
CA VAL A 9 -37.15 -16.22 -49.90
C VAL A 9 -37.47 -17.06 -48.67
N ILE A 10 -36.59 -18.01 -48.32
CA ILE A 10 -36.62 -18.70 -47.03
C ILE A 10 -35.58 -18.02 -46.14
N ALA A 11 -36.04 -17.26 -45.15
CA ALA A 11 -35.20 -16.74 -44.09
C ALA A 11 -34.90 -17.87 -43.09
N LEU A 12 -33.62 -18.26 -42.98
CA LEU A 12 -33.14 -19.14 -41.91
C LEU A 12 -33.05 -18.32 -40.61
N LEU A 13 -33.96 -18.58 -39.66
CA LEU A 13 -33.80 -18.14 -38.27
C LEU A 13 -32.90 -19.14 -37.54
N ILE A 14 -31.66 -18.75 -37.30
CA ILE A 14 -30.76 -19.46 -36.38
C ILE A 14 -31.12 -18.98 -34.97
N VAL A 15 -31.77 -19.84 -34.19
CA VAL A 15 -32.05 -19.58 -32.77
C VAL A 15 -30.79 -19.91 -31.97
N TRP A 16 -30.10 -18.90 -31.48
CA TRP A 16 -29.03 -19.08 -30.51
C TRP A 16 -29.67 -19.37 -29.15
N GLN A 17 -29.64 -20.63 -28.73
CA GLN A 17 -29.96 -21.00 -27.36
C GLN A 17 -28.76 -20.59 -26.50
N VAL A 18 -28.81 -19.40 -25.91
CA VAL A 18 -27.94 -19.04 -24.79
C VAL A 18 -28.49 -19.75 -23.56
N GLU A 19 -27.85 -20.84 -23.14
CA GLU A 19 -28.13 -21.42 -21.82
C GLU A 19 -27.67 -20.42 -20.76
N ALA A 20 -28.60 -19.58 -20.29
CA ALA A 20 -28.40 -18.80 -19.09
C ALA A 20 -28.44 -19.77 -17.89
N GLN A 21 -27.27 -20.21 -17.43
CA GLN A 21 -27.17 -20.87 -16.13
C GLN A 21 -27.66 -19.91 -15.04
N ILE A 22 -28.42 -20.43 -14.07
CA ILE A 22 -28.85 -19.63 -12.91
C ILE A 22 -27.59 -19.24 -12.13
N ALA A 23 -27.25 -17.96 -12.12
CA ALA A 23 -26.16 -17.43 -11.31
C ALA A 23 -26.55 -17.52 -9.83
N THR A 24 -25.76 -18.27 -9.04
CA THR A 24 -25.91 -18.34 -7.59
C THR A 24 -24.68 -17.74 -6.90
N PRO A 25 -24.82 -17.16 -5.69
CA PRO A 25 -23.67 -16.63 -4.96
C PRO A 25 -22.62 -17.72 -4.72
N GLN A 26 -21.36 -17.42 -5.07
CA GLN A 26 -20.25 -18.34 -4.84
C GLN A 26 -20.00 -18.53 -3.34
N PRO A 27 -19.72 -19.75 -2.84
CA PRO A 27 -19.47 -19.98 -1.41
C PRO A 27 -18.26 -19.24 -0.84
N SER A 28 -17.31 -18.88 -1.71
CA SER A 28 -16.11 -18.10 -1.38
C SER A 28 -15.96 -17.01 -2.43
N PRO A 29 -16.70 -15.89 -2.31
CA PRO A 29 -16.63 -14.78 -3.25
C PRO A 29 -15.20 -14.26 -3.36
N LEU A 30 -14.83 -13.80 -4.56
CA LEU A 30 -13.56 -13.12 -4.78
C LEU A 30 -13.59 -11.75 -4.09
N GLY A 31 -12.47 -11.38 -3.47
CA GLY A 31 -12.24 -10.05 -2.92
C GLY A 31 -10.84 -9.57 -3.26
N GLU A 32 -10.63 -8.28 -3.06
CA GLU A 32 -9.37 -7.60 -3.33
C GLU A 32 -9.11 -6.55 -2.26
N VAL A 33 -7.84 -6.36 -1.92
CA VAL A 33 -7.34 -5.25 -1.11
C VAL A 33 -6.06 -4.73 -1.75
N SER A 34 -5.93 -3.41 -1.88
CA SER A 34 -4.75 -2.73 -2.41
C SER A 34 -4.24 -1.70 -1.40
N GLN A 35 -2.93 -1.52 -1.37
CA GLN A 35 -2.24 -0.49 -0.58
C GLN A 35 -0.99 -0.01 -1.32
N THR A 36 -0.81 1.31 -1.42
CA THR A 36 0.47 1.89 -1.81
C THR A 36 1.44 1.84 -0.62
N VAL A 37 2.56 1.15 -0.81
CA VAL A 37 3.66 0.99 0.14
C VAL A 37 4.87 1.72 -0.43
N GLY A 38 5.29 2.81 0.22
CA GLY A 38 6.24 3.72 -0.40
C GLY A 38 5.68 4.32 -1.67
N LEU A 39 6.28 4.00 -2.82
CA LEU A 39 5.81 4.38 -4.15
C LEU A 39 5.28 3.18 -4.95
N THR A 40 5.15 2.02 -4.32
CA THR A 40 4.78 0.75 -4.96
C THR A 40 3.37 0.33 -4.57
N GLU A 41 2.51 -0.01 -5.52
CA GLU A 41 1.20 -0.58 -5.24
C GLU A 41 1.30 -2.09 -4.98
N VAL A 42 0.72 -2.52 -3.86
CA VAL A 42 0.64 -3.93 -3.45
C VAL A 42 -0.82 -4.35 -3.43
N THR A 43 -1.20 -5.31 -4.26
CA THR A 43 -2.57 -5.80 -4.41
C THR A 43 -2.67 -7.29 -4.06
N ILE A 44 -3.67 -7.63 -3.25
CA ILE A 44 -3.96 -9.01 -2.85
C ILE A 44 -5.38 -9.38 -3.31
N THR A 45 -5.45 -10.26 -4.31
CA THR A 45 -6.72 -10.76 -4.86
C THR A 45 -6.92 -12.22 -4.43
N TYR A 46 -8.00 -12.51 -3.72
CA TYR A 46 -8.20 -13.81 -3.07
C TYR A 46 -9.67 -14.20 -2.93
N SER A 47 -9.95 -15.51 -2.95
CA SER A 47 -11.29 -15.99 -2.59
C SER A 47 -11.42 -16.04 -1.07
N ARG A 48 -12.57 -15.59 -0.56
CA ARG A 48 -12.81 -15.35 0.87
C ARG A 48 -13.75 -16.39 1.50
N PRO A 49 -13.27 -17.59 1.89
CA PRO A 49 -14.10 -18.59 2.55
C PRO A 49 -14.51 -18.17 3.97
N GLY A 50 -15.72 -18.55 4.37
CA GLY A 50 -16.23 -18.41 5.74
C GLY A 50 -15.87 -19.62 6.62
N ALA A 51 -15.66 -19.40 7.91
CA ALA A 51 -15.32 -20.44 8.88
C ALA A 51 -16.51 -21.34 9.19
N LYS A 52 -17.71 -20.76 9.30
CA LYS A 52 -19.00 -21.45 9.46
C LYS A 52 -19.00 -22.39 10.67
N GLY A 53 -18.44 -21.93 11.79
CA GLY A 53 -18.32 -22.70 13.03
C GLY A 53 -17.32 -23.85 13.00
N ARG A 54 -16.52 -23.97 11.94
CA ARG A 54 -15.48 -25.01 11.82
C ARG A 54 -14.18 -24.51 12.46
N LYS A 55 -13.42 -25.45 13.03
CA LYS A 55 -12.00 -25.25 13.32
C LYS A 55 -11.22 -25.17 12.01
N ILE A 56 -10.54 -24.07 11.76
CA ILE A 56 -9.85 -23.83 10.50
C ILE A 56 -8.50 -24.52 10.49
N PHE A 57 -7.55 -24.04 11.30
CA PHE A 57 -6.19 -24.59 11.31
C PHE A 57 -6.08 -25.82 12.22
N GLY A 58 -5.51 -26.91 11.69
CA GLY A 58 -5.57 -28.23 12.30
C GLY A 58 -6.96 -28.87 12.23
N GLY A 59 -7.85 -28.34 11.39
CA GLY A 59 -9.18 -28.85 11.09
C GLY A 59 -9.41 -28.85 9.59
N LEU A 60 -10.03 -27.80 9.06
CA LEU A 60 -10.24 -27.61 7.62
C LEU A 60 -8.92 -27.58 6.83
N GLU A 61 -7.97 -26.78 7.29
CA GLU A 61 -6.62 -26.69 6.74
C GLU A 61 -5.66 -27.39 7.69
N ALA A 62 -5.02 -28.45 7.21
CA ALA A 62 -4.13 -29.29 8.02
C ALA A 62 -2.81 -28.57 8.34
N TYR A 63 -2.27 -28.81 9.53
CA TYR A 63 -0.93 -28.36 9.84
C TYR A 63 0.12 -29.10 9.02
N ASP A 64 1.24 -28.43 8.76
CA ASP A 64 2.42 -28.97 8.08
C ASP A 64 2.09 -29.47 6.65
N LYS A 65 1.04 -28.89 6.05
CA LYS A 65 0.61 -29.15 4.68
C LYS A 65 0.53 -27.85 3.90
N LEU A 66 0.95 -27.92 2.64
CA LEU A 66 0.85 -26.80 1.72
C LEU A 66 -0.63 -26.45 1.50
N TRP A 67 -0.91 -25.16 1.56
CA TRP A 67 -2.22 -24.57 1.34
C TRP A 67 -2.07 -23.40 0.36
N ARG A 68 -3.01 -23.30 -0.58
CA ARG A 68 -3.10 -22.20 -1.57
C ARG A 68 -3.51 -20.85 -0.97
N THR A 69 -3.59 -20.77 0.37
CA THR A 69 -3.86 -19.56 1.13
C THR A 69 -5.17 -18.87 0.73
N GLY A 70 -6.21 -19.65 0.46
CA GLY A 70 -7.49 -19.17 -0.07
C GLY A 70 -8.43 -20.31 -0.48
N ALA A 71 -9.47 -19.96 -1.25
CA ALA A 71 -10.40 -20.91 -1.87
C ALA A 71 -10.36 -20.81 -3.41
N ASN A 72 -10.85 -21.83 -4.12
CA ASN A 72 -10.86 -21.91 -5.59
C ASN A 72 -9.47 -21.83 -6.25
N MET A 73 -8.91 -20.64 -6.39
CA MET A 73 -7.55 -20.37 -6.88
C MET A 73 -6.60 -20.06 -5.72
N ALA A 74 -5.29 -20.17 -5.95
CA ALA A 74 -4.30 -19.59 -5.06
C ALA A 74 -4.52 -18.08 -4.94
N THR A 75 -4.25 -17.53 -3.75
CA THR A 75 -4.27 -16.07 -3.55
C THR A 75 -3.21 -15.44 -4.44
N LYS A 76 -3.58 -14.38 -5.15
CA LYS A 76 -2.65 -13.61 -5.98
C LYS A 76 -2.13 -12.42 -5.19
N PHE A 77 -0.81 -12.23 -5.23
CA PHE A 77 -0.11 -11.09 -4.68
C PHE A 77 0.61 -10.37 -5.81
N THR A 78 0.24 -9.12 -6.07
CA THR A 78 0.76 -8.32 -7.18
C THR A 78 1.49 -7.11 -6.63
N VAL A 79 2.67 -6.82 -7.17
CA VAL A 79 3.46 -5.64 -6.84
C VAL A 79 3.80 -4.87 -8.11
N SER A 80 3.59 -3.55 -8.09
CA SER A 80 3.80 -2.67 -9.25
C SER A 80 5.26 -2.26 -9.47
N ASP A 81 6.15 -2.65 -8.57
CA ASP A 81 7.59 -2.44 -8.61
C ASP A 81 8.26 -3.44 -7.66
N GLU A 82 9.58 -3.47 -7.61
CA GLU A 82 10.35 -4.27 -6.67
C GLU A 82 10.01 -3.92 -5.21
N VAL A 83 9.78 -4.95 -4.40
CA VAL A 83 9.60 -4.86 -2.95
C VAL A 83 10.53 -5.82 -2.22
N THR A 84 10.72 -5.61 -0.92
CA THR A 84 11.25 -6.64 -0.02
C THR A 84 10.15 -7.15 0.89
N VAL A 85 10.06 -8.46 1.07
CA VAL A 85 9.12 -9.13 1.99
C VAL A 85 9.89 -9.94 3.01
N GLU A 86 9.82 -9.54 4.28
CA GLU A 86 10.66 -10.12 5.36
C GLU A 86 12.15 -10.20 4.96
N GLY A 87 12.65 -9.15 4.31
CA GLY A 87 14.03 -9.07 3.80
C GLY A 87 14.32 -9.83 2.50
N ASN A 88 13.34 -10.53 1.91
CA ASN A 88 13.50 -11.22 0.62
C ASN A 88 13.06 -10.30 -0.51
N THR A 89 13.91 -10.07 -1.50
CA THR A 89 13.55 -9.28 -2.69
C THR A 89 12.54 -10.01 -3.56
N LEU A 90 11.44 -9.32 -3.89
CA LEU A 90 10.48 -9.72 -4.92
C LEU A 90 10.44 -8.65 -6.01
N PRO A 91 10.87 -8.97 -7.24
CA PRO A 91 10.72 -8.07 -8.38
C PRO A 91 9.26 -7.71 -8.65
N GLU A 92 9.04 -6.64 -9.44
CA GLU A 92 7.73 -6.32 -10.02
C GLU A 92 7.07 -7.58 -10.62
N GLY A 93 5.78 -7.77 -10.35
CA GLY A 93 5.02 -8.84 -10.97
C GLY A 93 3.90 -9.39 -10.11
N GLU A 94 3.38 -10.53 -10.55
CA GLU A 94 2.33 -11.29 -9.89
C GLU A 94 2.90 -12.60 -9.32
N TYR A 95 2.45 -12.98 -8.13
CA TYR A 95 2.87 -14.19 -7.44
C TYR A 95 1.65 -14.93 -6.87
N ALA A 96 1.66 -16.27 -6.93
CA ALA A 96 0.75 -17.09 -6.15
C ALA A 96 1.26 -17.23 -4.73
N LEU A 97 0.40 -16.92 -3.75
CA LEU A 97 0.69 -17.02 -2.33
C LEU A 97 0.29 -18.39 -1.79
N PHE A 98 1.30 -19.18 -1.41
CA PHE A 98 1.12 -20.43 -0.68
C PHE A 98 1.59 -20.28 0.76
N THR A 99 1.03 -21.11 1.63
CA THR A 99 1.41 -21.18 3.03
C THR A 99 1.48 -22.62 3.49
N ILE A 100 2.32 -22.87 4.49
CA ILE A 100 2.34 -24.12 5.25
C ILE A 100 1.98 -23.76 6.70
N PRO A 101 0.71 -23.94 7.11
CA PRO A 101 0.29 -23.62 8.46
C PRO A 101 0.98 -24.51 9.48
N GLY A 102 1.66 -23.91 10.47
CA GLY A 102 2.14 -24.60 11.66
C GLY A 102 1.42 -24.12 12.92
N LYS A 103 1.70 -24.76 14.05
CA LYS A 103 1.11 -24.38 15.35
C LYS A 103 1.72 -23.13 15.97
N LYS A 104 2.99 -22.85 15.66
CA LYS A 104 3.76 -21.73 16.24
C LYS A 104 4.22 -20.72 15.19
N GLU A 105 4.50 -21.20 14.00
CA GLU A 105 4.95 -20.40 12.86
C GLU A 105 4.33 -20.98 11.59
N TRP A 106 4.19 -20.14 10.58
CA TRP A 106 3.80 -20.55 9.24
C TRP A 106 4.97 -20.32 8.29
N THR A 107 5.11 -21.19 7.30
CA THR A 107 5.91 -20.86 6.11
C THR A 107 5.02 -20.08 5.14
N VAL A 108 5.51 -18.96 4.64
CA VAL A 108 4.89 -18.14 3.60
C VAL A 108 5.73 -18.27 2.34
N ILE A 109 5.08 -18.47 1.20
CA ILE A 109 5.73 -18.79 -0.08
C ILE A 109 5.10 -17.93 -1.18
N PHE A 110 5.94 -17.20 -1.90
CA PHE A 110 5.56 -16.50 -3.13
C PHE A 110 6.07 -17.33 -4.32
N ASN A 111 5.16 -17.83 -5.14
CA ASN A 111 5.48 -18.70 -6.27
C ASN A 111 5.17 -17.99 -7.60
N LYS A 112 6.07 -18.11 -8.60
CA LYS A 112 5.97 -17.40 -9.88
C LYS A 112 4.83 -17.90 -10.77
N GLU A 113 4.33 -19.12 -10.54
CA GLU A 113 3.20 -19.68 -11.28
C GLU A 113 1.87 -19.23 -10.67
N VAL A 114 1.27 -18.18 -11.22
CA VAL A 114 0.11 -17.49 -10.61
C VAL A 114 -1.22 -18.22 -10.76
N ASN A 115 -1.39 -19.04 -11.80
CA ASN A 115 -2.68 -19.62 -12.18
C ASN A 115 -2.85 -21.05 -11.65
N GLN A 116 -2.82 -21.21 -10.32
CA GLN A 116 -2.91 -22.53 -9.68
C GLN A 116 -4.23 -22.73 -8.94
N SER A 117 -4.92 -23.84 -9.23
CA SER A 117 -6.02 -24.33 -8.41
C SER A 117 -5.54 -25.50 -7.54
N GLY A 118 -5.74 -25.40 -6.23
CA GLY A 118 -5.20 -26.38 -5.29
C GLY A 118 -3.67 -26.32 -5.16
N VAL A 119 -3.06 -27.47 -4.88
CA VAL A 119 -1.61 -27.62 -4.60
C VAL A 119 -0.90 -28.64 -5.49
N ASN A 120 -1.63 -29.31 -6.40
CA ASN A 120 -1.10 -30.44 -7.16
C ASN A 120 -0.04 -30.04 -8.20
N ASN A 121 -0.11 -28.80 -8.68
CA ASN A 121 0.83 -28.26 -9.67
C ASN A 121 1.92 -27.39 -9.03
N TYR A 122 2.03 -27.41 -7.69
CA TYR A 122 3.06 -26.64 -7.00
C TYR A 122 4.45 -27.21 -7.31
N ASP A 123 5.34 -26.33 -7.74
CA ASP A 123 6.76 -26.60 -7.97
C ASP A 123 7.59 -25.62 -7.15
N GLU A 124 8.34 -26.15 -6.18
CA GLU A 124 9.21 -25.38 -5.29
C GLU A 124 10.33 -24.66 -6.05
N SER A 125 10.71 -25.12 -7.25
CA SER A 125 11.68 -24.40 -8.09
C SER A 125 11.15 -23.06 -8.62
N GLN A 126 9.82 -22.85 -8.56
CA GLN A 126 9.16 -21.61 -8.93
C GLN A 126 8.99 -20.64 -7.74
N ASP A 127 9.47 -20.99 -6.54
CA ASP A 127 9.42 -20.10 -5.39
C ASP A 127 10.34 -18.88 -5.61
N ALA A 128 9.76 -17.69 -5.60
CA ALA A 128 10.48 -16.42 -5.62
C ALA A 128 10.96 -16.02 -4.22
N ALA A 129 10.17 -16.31 -3.19
CA ALA A 129 10.54 -16.12 -1.80
C ALA A 129 9.86 -17.17 -0.91
N ARG A 130 10.57 -17.58 0.15
CA ARG A 130 10.06 -18.52 1.16
C ARG A 130 10.65 -18.19 2.51
N PHE A 131 9.79 -17.87 3.48
CA PHE A 131 10.20 -17.46 4.82
C PHE A 131 9.18 -17.90 5.87
N THR A 132 9.54 -17.79 7.14
CA THR A 132 8.68 -18.17 8.27
C THR A 132 8.25 -16.96 9.08
N VAL A 133 6.99 -16.95 9.51
CA VAL A 133 6.44 -15.90 10.39
C VAL A 133 5.72 -16.52 11.59
N PRO A 134 5.74 -15.87 12.76
CA PRO A 134 5.09 -16.39 13.95
C PRO A 134 3.56 -16.35 13.83
N VAL A 135 2.91 -17.32 14.45
CA VAL A 135 1.45 -17.35 14.59
C VAL A 135 1.04 -16.48 15.78
N GLN A 136 0.07 -15.61 15.52
CA GLN A 136 -0.57 -14.77 16.52
C GLN A 136 -2.03 -15.22 16.70
N LYS A 137 -2.56 -15.00 17.91
CA LYS A 137 -3.99 -15.17 18.19
C LYS A 137 -4.68 -13.82 18.09
N THR A 138 -5.87 -13.81 17.51
CA THR A 138 -6.71 -12.61 17.48
C THR A 138 -7.48 -12.45 18.80
N GLY A 139 -7.86 -11.21 19.11
CA GLY A 139 -8.73 -10.91 20.26
C GLY A 139 -10.21 -11.29 20.04
N MET A 140 -10.61 -11.49 18.79
CA MET A 140 -11.95 -11.92 18.38
C MET A 140 -11.87 -12.81 17.13
N PRO A 141 -12.81 -13.75 16.94
CA PRO A 141 -12.80 -14.60 15.76
C PRO A 141 -13.20 -13.84 14.49
N PHE A 142 -12.47 -14.08 13.41
CA PHE A 142 -12.80 -13.61 12.06
C PHE A 142 -13.54 -14.71 11.30
N GLU A 143 -14.82 -14.47 11.01
CA GLU A 143 -15.66 -15.45 10.29
C GLU A 143 -15.13 -15.69 8.87
N THR A 144 -14.64 -14.67 8.18
CA THR A 144 -14.19 -14.78 6.79
C THR A 144 -12.68 -14.57 6.71
N LEU A 145 -11.99 -15.38 5.91
CA LEU A 145 -10.58 -15.16 5.57
C LEU A 145 -10.39 -13.71 5.09
N THR A 146 -9.46 -13.01 5.71
CA THR A 146 -9.26 -11.58 5.48
C THR A 146 -7.78 -11.27 5.39
N PHE A 147 -7.39 -10.61 4.30
CA PHE A 147 -6.14 -9.86 4.19
C PHE A 147 -6.38 -8.39 4.51
N MET A 148 -5.45 -7.77 5.22
CA MET A 148 -5.48 -6.34 5.52
C MET A 148 -4.06 -5.79 5.65
N PHE A 149 -3.93 -4.49 5.40
CA PHE A 149 -2.70 -3.74 5.60
C PHE A 149 -2.78 -2.92 6.90
N SER A 150 -1.68 -2.82 7.64
CA SER A 150 -1.58 -1.91 8.77
C SER A 150 -0.14 -1.43 8.99
N ASP A 151 0.11 -0.67 10.05
CA ASP A 151 1.43 -0.15 10.44
C ASP A 151 2.21 0.49 9.26
N LEU A 152 1.49 1.31 8.48
CA LEU A 152 2.06 2.03 7.34
C LEU A 152 3.14 2.99 7.81
N SER A 153 4.21 3.05 7.03
CA SER A 153 5.33 3.97 7.17
C SER A 153 5.64 4.59 5.80
N SER A 154 6.67 5.43 5.72
CA SER A 154 7.11 6.07 4.47
C SER A 154 7.52 5.08 3.37
N ASN A 155 7.89 3.85 3.73
CA ASN A 155 8.36 2.85 2.76
C ASN A 155 7.83 1.43 3.01
N GLY A 156 6.99 1.20 4.01
CA GLY A 156 6.61 -0.16 4.40
C GLY A 156 5.21 -0.26 5.00
N ALA A 157 4.62 -1.45 4.90
CA ALA A 157 3.34 -1.81 5.53
C ALA A 157 3.37 -3.28 5.99
N ASP A 158 2.60 -3.56 7.05
CA ASP A 158 2.38 -4.92 7.52
C ASP A 158 1.19 -5.53 6.77
N VAL A 159 1.37 -6.74 6.25
CA VAL A 159 0.31 -7.55 5.64
C VAL A 159 -0.12 -8.60 6.65
N HIS A 160 -1.40 -8.58 7.01
CA HIS A 160 -1.98 -9.57 7.89
C HIS A 160 -2.86 -10.54 7.10
N LEU A 161 -2.70 -11.83 7.35
CA LEU A 161 -3.68 -12.85 7.02
C LEU A 161 -4.38 -13.26 8.30
N VAL A 162 -5.71 -13.10 8.34
CA VAL A 162 -6.53 -13.41 9.51
C VAL A 162 -7.69 -14.33 9.15
N TRP A 163 -7.84 -15.43 9.89
CA TRP A 163 -9.03 -16.29 9.80
C TRP A 163 -9.28 -17.04 11.10
N GLU A 164 -10.55 -17.12 11.51
CA GLU A 164 -10.94 -17.65 12.81
C GLU A 164 -10.18 -16.90 13.93
N ASN A 165 -9.41 -17.60 14.76
CA ASN A 165 -8.62 -17.01 15.85
C ASN A 165 -7.12 -16.96 15.54
N THR A 166 -6.74 -17.08 14.27
CA THR A 166 -5.34 -17.20 13.83
C THR A 166 -4.99 -16.04 12.93
N MET A 167 -3.82 -15.45 13.18
CA MET A 167 -3.24 -14.39 12.39
C MET A 167 -1.77 -14.69 12.12
N ILE A 168 -1.32 -14.38 10.92
CA ILE A 168 0.10 -14.19 10.63
C ILE A 168 0.29 -12.80 10.05
N THR A 169 1.47 -12.24 10.26
CA THR A 169 1.85 -10.91 9.81
C THR A 169 3.20 -11.02 9.11
N PHE A 170 3.36 -10.35 7.98
CA PHE A 170 4.66 -10.16 7.35
C PHE A 170 4.80 -8.73 6.82
N ARG A 171 6.02 -8.20 6.87
CA ARG A 171 6.37 -6.85 6.43
C ARG A 171 6.67 -6.83 4.94
N VAL A 172 6.10 -5.86 4.23
CA VAL A 172 6.42 -5.50 2.84
C VAL A 172 6.99 -4.09 2.82
N GLU A 173 8.09 -3.87 2.10
CA GLU A 173 8.74 -2.57 1.98
C GLU A 173 9.14 -2.26 0.53
N ASP A 174 9.03 -1.01 0.12
CA ASP A 174 9.63 -0.47 -1.10
C ASP A 174 11.06 -0.03 -0.77
N PRO A 175 12.10 -0.77 -1.23
CA PRO A 175 13.48 -0.47 -0.88
C PRO A 175 14.02 0.77 -1.62
N ASN A 176 13.29 1.27 -2.62
CA ASN A 176 13.78 2.23 -3.59
C ASN A 176 13.13 3.62 -3.47
N VAL A 177 12.33 3.87 -2.42
CA VAL A 177 11.65 5.17 -2.20
C VAL A 177 12.63 6.33 -2.26
N ASP A 178 13.76 6.23 -1.55
CA ASP A 178 14.73 7.31 -1.47
C ASP A 178 15.36 7.65 -2.81
N GLN A 179 15.84 6.62 -3.51
CA GLN A 179 16.42 6.76 -4.83
C GLN A 179 15.44 7.40 -5.82
N LYS A 180 14.17 6.94 -5.82
CA LYS A 180 13.13 7.43 -6.74
C LYS A 180 12.79 8.90 -6.46
N VAL A 181 12.59 9.26 -5.19
CA VAL A 181 12.24 10.64 -4.83
C VAL A 181 13.42 11.58 -5.09
N MET A 182 14.64 11.19 -4.75
CA MET A 182 15.84 11.99 -5.02
C MET A 182 16.02 12.23 -6.52
N ALA A 183 15.83 11.21 -7.37
CA ALA A 183 15.88 11.38 -8.82
C ALA A 183 14.82 12.36 -9.34
N GLN A 184 13.60 12.31 -8.80
CA GLN A 184 12.54 13.27 -9.14
C GLN A 184 12.88 14.70 -8.69
N ILE A 185 13.47 14.86 -7.50
CA ILE A 185 13.92 16.16 -6.99
C ILE A 185 15.03 16.70 -7.89
N ASP A 186 16.04 15.90 -8.23
CA ASP A 186 17.16 16.34 -9.08
C ASP A 186 16.67 16.81 -10.46
N GLU A 187 15.71 16.08 -11.05
CA GLU A 187 15.10 16.45 -12.33
C GLU A 187 14.27 17.75 -12.23
N GLN A 188 13.36 17.83 -11.25
CA GLN A 188 12.41 18.94 -11.15
C GLN A 188 13.06 20.22 -10.63
N MET A 189 14.07 20.11 -9.75
CA MET A 189 14.77 21.27 -9.21
C MET A 189 15.72 21.92 -10.22
N GLY A 190 16.11 21.21 -11.28
CA GLY A 190 16.91 21.78 -12.38
C GLY A 190 16.22 22.91 -13.15
N ASP A 191 14.88 22.93 -13.16
CA ASP A 191 14.06 23.93 -13.88
C ASP A 191 12.94 24.51 -12.99
N ALA A 192 13.11 24.46 -11.66
CA ALA A 192 12.06 24.82 -10.69
C ALA A 192 11.55 26.26 -10.80
N GLY A 193 12.32 27.17 -11.42
CA GLY A 193 11.95 28.57 -11.61
C GLY A 193 11.49 29.23 -10.31
N ASP A 194 10.31 29.85 -10.38
CA ASP A 194 9.62 30.47 -9.23
C ASP A 194 8.36 29.66 -8.84
N ASP A 195 8.39 28.32 -8.91
CA ASP A 195 7.29 27.48 -8.42
C ASP A 195 7.44 27.18 -6.91
N PRO A 196 6.66 27.83 -6.03
CA PRO A 196 6.79 27.62 -4.58
C PRO A 196 6.35 26.23 -4.11
N ASN A 197 5.64 25.44 -4.94
CA ASN A 197 5.24 24.08 -4.59
C ASN A 197 6.39 23.09 -4.75
N LEU A 198 7.24 23.25 -5.77
CA LEU A 198 8.42 22.41 -5.97
C LEU A 198 9.42 22.56 -4.83
N TYR A 199 9.76 23.81 -4.48
CA TYR A 199 10.62 24.11 -3.35
C TYR A 199 10.05 23.56 -2.03
N PHE A 200 8.75 23.73 -1.80
CA PHE A 200 8.10 23.18 -0.61
C PHE A 200 8.16 21.65 -0.57
N ALA A 201 7.85 20.97 -1.68
CA ALA A 201 7.84 19.51 -1.75
C ALA A 201 9.25 18.93 -1.49
N ALA A 202 10.28 19.51 -2.13
CA ALA A 202 11.67 19.10 -1.95
C ALA A 202 12.15 19.34 -0.50
N ALA A 203 11.86 20.52 0.06
CA ALA A 203 12.19 20.84 1.46
C ALA A 203 11.49 19.89 2.45
N ASN A 204 10.20 19.61 2.23
CA ASN A 204 9.43 18.70 3.07
C ASN A 204 10.03 17.31 3.04
N TYR A 205 10.36 16.80 1.85
CA TYR A 205 10.98 15.49 1.72
C TYR A 205 12.31 15.42 2.47
N PHE A 206 13.20 16.39 2.24
CA PHE A 206 14.50 16.44 2.93
C PHE A 206 14.35 16.52 4.44
N TYR A 207 13.38 17.28 4.94
CA TYR A 207 13.07 17.34 6.36
C TYR A 207 12.58 15.99 6.91
N THR A 208 11.61 15.35 6.24
CA THR A 208 10.99 14.10 6.71
C THR A 208 11.88 12.87 6.57
N ALA A 209 12.74 12.85 5.56
CA ALA A 209 13.68 11.76 5.28
C ALA A 209 15.05 11.96 5.96
N ASP A 210 15.15 12.93 6.88
CA ASP A 210 16.37 13.25 7.65
C ASP A 210 17.61 13.49 6.76
N LYS A 211 17.41 14.21 5.64
CA LYS A 211 18.45 14.63 4.69
C LYS A 211 19.17 15.89 5.17
N ASP A 212 19.98 16.49 4.30
CA ASP A 212 20.67 17.75 4.58
C ASP A 212 19.67 18.86 4.91
N ILE A 213 19.65 19.20 6.20
CA ILE A 213 18.74 20.19 6.76
C ILE A 213 19.08 21.62 6.30
N ASN A 214 20.31 21.89 5.85
CA ASN A 214 20.65 23.19 5.26
C ASN A 214 19.99 23.36 3.89
N GLN A 215 20.01 22.31 3.06
CA GLN A 215 19.35 22.32 1.75
C GLN A 215 17.83 22.42 1.91
N ALA A 216 17.25 21.67 2.87
CA ALA A 216 15.83 21.79 3.21
C ALA A 216 15.47 23.23 3.57
N GLN A 217 16.36 23.91 4.32
CA GLN A 217 16.14 25.29 4.70
C GLN A 217 16.22 26.26 3.53
N GLU A 218 17.21 26.13 2.66
CA GLU A 218 17.30 26.97 1.46
C GLU A 218 16.01 26.90 0.63
N TRP A 219 15.51 25.68 0.40
CA TRP A 219 14.29 25.49 -0.37
C TRP A 219 13.04 25.99 0.36
N ILE A 220 12.88 25.74 1.66
CA ILE A 220 11.69 26.25 2.35
C ILE A 220 11.69 27.78 2.44
N ASP A 221 12.85 28.40 2.62
CA ASP A 221 13.00 29.86 2.64
C ASP A 221 12.66 30.45 1.27
N LYS A 222 13.10 29.80 0.18
CA LYS A 222 12.71 30.18 -1.19
C LYS A 222 11.20 29.99 -1.40
N ALA A 223 10.60 28.89 -0.96
CA ALA A 223 9.15 28.64 -1.07
C ALA A 223 8.32 29.72 -0.37
N VAL A 224 8.72 30.12 0.85
CA VAL A 224 8.06 31.18 1.62
C VAL A 224 8.30 32.55 0.97
N SER A 225 9.49 32.82 0.44
CA SER A 225 9.77 34.10 -0.25
C SER A 225 8.90 34.32 -1.50
N LEU A 226 8.50 33.22 -2.14
CA LEU A 226 7.64 33.22 -3.33
C LEU A 226 6.15 33.29 -2.97
N ASP A 227 5.73 32.61 -1.90
CA ASP A 227 4.37 32.65 -1.38
C ASP A 227 4.35 32.36 0.12
N ASP A 228 4.11 33.41 0.90
CA ASP A 228 4.07 33.42 2.36
C ASP A 228 2.64 33.31 2.92
N SER A 229 1.62 33.13 2.07
CA SER A 229 0.22 33.10 2.49
C SER A 229 -0.25 31.75 3.07
N ARG A 230 0.58 30.71 2.94
CA ARG A 230 0.23 29.31 3.28
C ARG A 230 0.75 28.93 4.67
N TYR A 231 -0.15 28.83 5.65
CA TYR A 231 0.22 28.52 7.04
C TYR A 231 0.99 27.21 7.20
N TRP A 232 0.69 26.16 6.42
CA TRP A 232 1.38 24.87 6.52
C TRP A 232 2.83 24.92 6.00
N VAL A 233 3.10 25.79 5.03
CA VAL A 233 4.46 26.02 4.50
C VAL A 233 5.30 26.74 5.55
N MET A 234 4.74 27.77 6.20
CA MET A 234 5.40 28.44 7.32
C MET A 234 5.61 27.53 8.53
N HIS A 235 4.67 26.61 8.78
CA HIS A 235 4.84 25.63 9.84
C HIS A 235 6.04 24.71 9.56
N LEU A 236 6.20 24.25 8.31
CA LEU A 236 7.38 23.49 7.91
C LEU A 236 8.67 24.32 8.02
N GLN A 237 8.65 25.59 7.60
CA GLN A 237 9.79 26.50 7.76
C GLN A 237 10.23 26.58 9.23
N ALA A 238 9.27 26.75 10.14
CA ALA A 238 9.55 26.80 11.57
C ALA A 238 10.24 25.53 12.07
N LYS A 239 9.74 24.35 11.68
CA LYS A 239 10.34 23.05 12.05
C LYS A 239 11.74 22.87 11.49
N ILE A 240 11.97 23.28 10.24
CA ILE A 240 13.29 23.20 9.60
C ILE A 240 14.27 24.17 10.29
N HIS A 241 13.86 25.41 10.57
CA HIS A 241 14.68 26.37 11.30
C HIS A 241 15.01 25.92 12.71
N GLU A 242 14.05 25.36 13.45
CA GLU A 242 14.27 24.77 14.78
C GLU A 242 15.32 23.66 14.70
N LYS A 243 15.17 22.71 13.76
CA LYS A 243 16.12 21.61 13.56
C LYS A 243 17.53 22.11 13.18
N ASN A 244 17.62 23.27 12.53
CA ASN A 244 18.88 23.97 12.24
C ASN A 244 19.40 24.85 13.40
N GLY A 245 18.76 24.84 14.57
CA GLY A 245 19.15 25.67 15.71
C GLY A 245 18.89 27.17 15.52
N LYS A 246 18.11 27.56 14.51
CA LYS A 246 17.75 28.96 14.20
C LYS A 246 16.46 29.34 14.93
N TYR A 247 16.50 29.29 16.27
CA TYR A 247 15.32 29.41 17.12
C TYR A 247 14.54 30.72 16.95
N GLU A 248 15.22 31.86 16.76
CA GLU A 248 14.54 33.14 16.52
C GLU A 248 13.73 33.13 15.20
N SER A 249 14.33 32.60 14.12
CA SER A 249 13.67 32.46 12.82
C SER A 249 12.51 31.45 12.90
N ALA A 250 12.74 30.33 13.60
CA ALA A 250 11.73 29.31 13.84
C ALA A 250 10.50 29.88 14.57
N LEU A 251 10.74 30.67 15.61
CA LEU A 251 9.69 31.31 16.41
C LEU A 251 8.89 32.32 15.58
N ALA A 252 9.55 33.10 14.72
CA ALA A 252 8.88 34.04 13.82
C ALA A 252 7.97 33.31 12.82
N ALA A 253 8.49 32.26 12.15
CA ALA A 253 7.73 31.45 11.21
C ALA A 253 6.53 30.74 11.87
N ALA A 254 6.71 30.17 13.07
CA ALA A 254 5.62 29.50 13.80
C ALA A 254 4.51 30.47 14.22
N LYS A 255 4.86 31.69 14.66
CA LYS A 255 3.88 32.74 15.00
C LYS A 255 3.09 33.18 13.77
N LYS A 256 3.75 33.36 12.63
CA LYS A 256 3.08 33.74 11.39
C LYS A 256 2.18 32.62 10.86
N SER A 257 2.65 31.37 10.90
CA SER A 257 1.83 30.18 10.61
C SER A 257 0.57 30.14 11.49
N LYS A 258 0.71 30.39 12.80
CA LYS A 258 -0.41 30.43 13.74
C LYS A 258 -1.44 31.50 13.36
N GLU A 259 -1.00 32.72 13.09
CA GLU A 259 -1.87 33.84 12.69
C GLU A 259 -2.68 33.47 11.44
N LEU A 260 -2.02 33.00 10.39
CA LEU A 260 -2.67 32.56 9.15
C LEU A 260 -3.63 31.39 9.38
N ALA A 261 -3.28 30.43 10.24
CA ALA A 261 -4.17 29.33 10.58
C ALA A 261 -5.43 29.80 11.33
N GLN A 262 -5.32 30.80 12.21
CA GLN A 262 -6.45 31.43 12.90
C GLN A 262 -7.38 32.15 11.91
N GLU A 263 -6.82 32.94 11.00
CA GLU A 263 -7.57 33.62 9.95
C GLU A 263 -8.35 32.64 9.05
N ASN A 264 -7.81 31.45 8.83
CA ASN A 264 -8.43 30.38 8.04
C ASN A 264 -9.30 29.41 8.88
N GLY A 265 -9.48 29.66 10.18
CA GLY A 265 -10.31 28.81 11.06
C GLY A 265 -9.78 27.38 11.26
N ASN A 266 -8.47 27.15 11.14
CA ASN A 266 -7.86 25.84 11.31
C ASN A 266 -7.27 25.65 12.71
N ASP A 267 -8.11 25.33 13.68
CA ASP A 267 -7.74 25.15 15.09
C ASP A 267 -6.66 24.07 15.31
N ALA A 268 -6.61 23.04 14.46
CA ALA A 268 -5.60 21.99 14.55
C ALA A 268 -4.19 22.55 14.31
N TYR A 269 -4.02 23.40 13.30
CA TYR A 269 -2.74 24.07 13.02
C TYR A 269 -2.40 25.15 14.05
N VAL A 270 -3.40 25.82 14.62
CA VAL A 270 -3.17 26.75 15.75
C VAL A 270 -2.52 26.01 16.91
N LYS A 271 -3.07 24.84 17.27
CA LYS A 271 -2.53 23.98 18.33
C LYS A 271 -1.13 23.47 18.00
N MET A 272 -0.89 22.99 16.78
CA MET A 272 0.44 22.53 16.35
C MET A 272 1.51 23.63 16.47
N ASN A 273 1.15 24.87 16.09
CA ASN A 273 2.06 26.00 16.24
C ASN A 273 2.27 26.39 17.70
N ASP A 274 1.25 26.32 18.56
CA ASP A 274 1.41 26.57 19.99
C ASP A 274 2.35 25.57 20.66
N GLU A 275 2.25 24.29 20.29
CA GLU A 275 3.16 23.24 20.75
C GLU A 275 4.59 23.49 20.26
N LEU A 276 4.77 23.82 18.98
CA LEU A 276 6.09 24.13 18.41
C LEU A 276 6.72 25.39 19.02
N ILE A 277 5.95 26.48 19.19
CA ILE A 277 6.40 27.70 19.86
C ILE A 277 6.85 27.38 21.30
N THR A 278 6.10 26.53 22.01
CA THR A 278 6.44 26.09 23.36
C THR A 278 7.73 25.28 23.39
N ALA A 279 7.96 24.42 22.39
CA ALA A 279 9.19 23.66 22.26
C ALA A 279 10.39 24.58 21.98
N ILE A 280 10.29 25.46 20.98
CA ILE A 280 11.35 26.41 20.62
C ILE A 280 11.75 27.28 21.82
N ASN A 281 10.78 27.84 22.56
CA ASN A 281 11.07 28.68 23.72
C ASN A 281 11.79 27.96 24.86
N LYS A 282 11.79 26.63 24.91
CA LYS A 282 12.56 25.86 25.92
C LYS A 282 14.02 25.68 25.55
N GLU A 283 14.34 25.72 24.25
CA GLU A 283 15.69 25.55 23.71
C GLU A 283 16.46 26.88 23.60
N MET A 284 15.76 28.02 23.68
CA MET A 284 16.32 29.37 23.75
C MET A 284 16.84 29.74 25.14
#